data_AF-L1M696-F1
#
_entry.id   AF-L1M696-F1
#
_cell.length_a   1.000
_cell.length_b   1.000
_cell.length_c   1.000
_cell.angle_alpha   90.00
_cell.angle_beta   90.00
_cell.angle_gamma   90.00
#
_symmetry.space_group_name_H-M   'P 1'
#
loop_
_entity.id
_entity.type
_entity.pdbx_description
1 polymer ?
#
loop_
_entity_poly.entity_id
_entity_poly.type
_entity_poly.pdbx_seq_one_letter_code
_entity_poly.pdbx_strand_id
1 'polypeptide(L)'
;MDVRHLKGVDALTRLLETDERDAPGMILVGSASDRLSRDLLEEVRRDSPIYPQFVFYQFDLDDYGSPEQNRTLSRLLDDIGIEKLPAQILLPSRGCRPSVINAVSMMAIRKALHLLY
;
A
#
# COMPACT_ATOMS: atom_id res chain seq x y z
N MET A 1 2.05 -11.54 -12.11
CA MET A 1 1.82 -10.10 -11.85
C MET A 1 3.00 -9.63 -11.01
N ASP A 2 3.53 -8.45 -11.28
CA ASP A 2 4.67 -7.88 -10.55
C ASP A 2 4.19 -6.74 -9.63
N VAL A 3 4.91 -6.49 -8.53
CA VAL A 3 4.56 -5.42 -7.58
C VAL A 3 5.01 -4.09 -8.15
N ARG A 4 4.06 -3.16 -8.37
CA ARG A 4 4.32 -1.88 -9.03
C ARG A 4 4.89 -0.85 -8.06
N HIS A 5 6.01 -0.22 -8.39
CA HIS A 5 6.56 0.88 -7.59
C HIS A 5 5.80 2.18 -7.85
N LEU A 6 5.20 2.75 -6.80
CA LEU A 6 4.57 4.06 -6.83
C LEU A 6 5.60 5.16 -6.63
N LYS A 7 5.82 5.96 -7.67
CA LYS A 7 6.74 7.08 -7.65
C LYS A 7 5.97 8.38 -7.47
N GLY A 8 6.28 9.10 -6.40
CA GLY A 8 5.68 10.40 -6.08
C GLY A 8 4.41 10.30 -5.24
N VAL A 9 4.25 11.30 -4.36
CA VAL A 9 3.07 11.46 -3.50
C VAL A 9 1.81 11.65 -4.37
N ASP A 10 1.90 12.34 -5.50
CA ASP A 10 0.77 12.55 -6.41
C ASP A 10 0.17 11.24 -6.93
N ALA A 11 1.00 10.23 -7.20
CA ALA A 11 0.52 8.92 -7.66
C ALA A 11 -0.24 8.19 -6.54
N LEU A 12 0.24 8.30 -5.30
CA LEU A 12 -0.46 7.79 -4.12
C LEU A 12 -1.80 8.52 -3.93
N THR A 13 -1.81 9.85 -3.93
CA THR A 13 -3.02 10.67 -3.77
C THR A 13 -4.08 10.32 -4.82
N ARG A 14 -3.70 10.27 -6.11
CA ARG A 14 -4.64 9.87 -7.18
C ARG A 14 -5.26 8.50 -6.94
N LEU A 15 -4.43 7.52 -6.53
CA LEU A 15 -4.93 6.18 -6.24
C LEU A 15 -5.89 6.15 -5.06
N LEU A 16 -5.78 7.06 -4.10
CA LEU A 16 -6.63 7.11 -2.92
C LEU A 16 -7.95 7.84 -3.19
N GLU A 17 -7.90 8.90 -3.99
CA GLU A 17 -9.06 9.73 -4.34
C GLU A 17 -10.00 9.04 -5.34
N THR A 18 -9.48 8.14 -6.15
CA THR A 18 -10.28 7.40 -7.13
C THR A 18 -11.19 6.39 -6.42
N ASP A 19 -12.49 6.39 -6.69
CA ASP A 19 -13.47 5.43 -6.17
C ASP A 19 -13.94 4.40 -7.22
N GLU A 20 -13.60 4.64 -8.49
CA GLU A 20 -13.81 3.73 -9.61
C GLU A 20 -12.49 3.07 -10.05
N ARG A 21 -12.31 1.78 -9.76
CA ARG A 21 -11.12 1.03 -10.19
C ARG A 21 -11.54 -0.23 -10.92
N ASP A 22 -10.83 -0.54 -12.02
CA ASP A 22 -11.06 -1.76 -12.81
C ASP A 22 -10.83 -3.04 -11.99
N ALA A 23 -9.89 -3.00 -11.04
CA ALA A 23 -9.55 -4.11 -10.17
C ALA A 23 -9.26 -3.62 -8.75
N PRO A 24 -9.56 -4.43 -7.72
CA PRO A 24 -9.12 -4.13 -6.37
C PRO A 24 -7.60 -4.26 -6.26
N GLY A 25 -7.03 -3.71 -5.19
CA GLY A 25 -5.59 -3.73 -5.00
C GLY A 25 -5.14 -3.46 -3.58
N MET A 26 -3.83 -3.36 -3.42
CA MET A 26 -3.19 -3.05 -2.16
C MET A 26 -1.93 -2.22 -2.40
N ILE A 27 -1.71 -1.20 -1.59
CA ILE A 27 -0.45 -0.47 -1.50
C ILE A 27 0.25 -0.91 -0.22
N LEU A 28 1.45 -1.47 -0.34
CA LEU A 28 2.34 -1.67 0.79
C LEU A 28 3.15 -0.39 1.01
N VAL A 29 2.90 0.28 2.13
CA VAL A 29 3.63 1.46 2.59
C VAL A 29 4.69 1.01 3.59
N GLY A 30 5.96 1.27 3.28
CA GLY A 30 7.08 0.83 4.11
C GLY A 30 8.35 1.58 3.77
N SER A 31 9.45 1.17 4.41
CA SER A 31 10.78 1.74 4.18
C SER A 31 11.74 0.61 3.81
N ALA A 32 12.55 0.77 2.76
CA ALA A 32 13.61 -0.19 2.46
C ALA A 32 14.69 -0.27 3.55
N SER A 33 14.80 0.74 4.40
CA SER A 33 15.70 0.76 5.56
C SER A 33 15.14 -0.04 6.75
N ASP A 34 13.84 -0.32 6.77
CA ASP A 34 13.19 -1.13 7.80
C ASP A 34 13.13 -2.61 7.41
N ARG A 35 13.59 -3.49 8.32
CA ARG A 35 13.65 -4.93 8.06
C ARG A 35 12.27 -5.55 7.89
N LEU A 36 11.30 -5.16 8.73
CA LEU A 36 9.95 -5.74 8.68
C LEU A 36 9.26 -5.40 7.36
N SER A 37 9.39 -4.16 6.91
CA SER A 37 8.88 -3.69 5.62
C SER A 37 9.48 -4.46 4.44
N ARG A 38 10.80 -4.71 4.49
CA ARG A 38 11.49 -5.51 3.47
C ARG A 38 11.05 -6.96 3.44
N ASP A 39 11.06 -7.64 4.59
CA ASP A 39 10.69 -9.05 4.70
C ASP A 39 9.24 -9.24 4.20
N LEU A 40 8.33 -8.34 4.58
CA LEU A 40 6.94 -8.37 4.12
C LEU A 40 6.79 -8.08 2.62
N LEU A 41 7.58 -7.16 2.07
CA LEU A 41 7.58 -6.87 0.63
C LEU A 41 8.03 -8.09 -0.19
N GLU A 42 9.04 -8.83 0.29
CA GLU A 42 9.47 -10.08 -0.35
C GLU A 42 8.38 -11.14 -0.33
N GLU A 43 7.66 -11.29 0.79
CA GLU A 43 6.49 -12.17 0.87
C GLU A 43 5.39 -11.76 -0.12
N VAL A 44 5.04 -10.47 -0.17
CA VAL A 44 4.03 -9.96 -1.09
C VAL A 44 4.43 -10.20 -2.54
N ARG A 45 5.69 -9.95 -2.91
CA ARG A 45 6.19 -10.20 -4.28
C ARG A 45 6.08 -11.68 -4.64
N ARG A 46 6.51 -12.58 -3.76
CA ARG A 46 6.43 -14.03 -3.96
C ARG A 46 4.98 -14.51 -4.14
N ASP A 47 4.06 -13.99 -3.34
CA ASP A 47 2.68 -14.48 -3.30
C ASP A 47 1.75 -13.74 -4.28
N SER A 48 2.12 -12.55 -4.76
CA SER A 48 1.31 -11.76 -5.70
C SER A 48 0.85 -12.50 -6.97
N PRO A 49 1.62 -13.44 -7.59
CA PRO A 49 1.14 -14.18 -8.75
C PRO A 49 -0.03 -15.12 -8.45
N ILE A 50 -0.23 -15.49 -7.18
CA ILE A 50 -1.34 -16.33 -6.71
C ILE A 50 -2.66 -15.54 -6.73
N TYR A 51 -2.58 -14.21 -6.69
CA TYR A 51 -3.75 -13.34 -6.68
C TYR A 51 -3.78 -12.38 -7.89
N PRO A 52 -3.90 -12.90 -9.12
CA PRO A 52 -3.86 -12.09 -10.35
C PRO A 52 -5.00 -11.07 -10.44
N GLN A 53 -6.07 -11.25 -9.66
CA GLN A 53 -7.22 -10.37 -9.60
C GLN A 53 -6.97 -9.08 -8.80
N PHE A 54 -5.87 -8.99 -8.03
CA PHE A 54 -5.48 -7.77 -7.35
C PHE A 54 -4.29 -7.09 -8.00
N VAL A 55 -4.25 -5.77 -7.91
CA VAL A 55 -3.07 -4.97 -8.25
C VAL A 55 -2.28 -4.64 -6.99
N PHE A 56 -1.02 -5.05 -6.95
CA PHE A 56 -0.13 -4.78 -5.82
C PHE A 56 0.81 -3.62 -6.15
N TYR A 57 0.89 -2.67 -5.23
CA TYR A 57 1.78 -1.52 -5.29
C TYR A 57 2.71 -1.50 -4.08
N GLN A 58 3.92 -0.97 -4.28
CA GLN A 58 4.83 -0.60 -3.19
C GLN A 58 5.00 0.92 -3.18
N PHE A 59 5.00 1.50 -1.99
CA PHE A 59 5.32 2.90 -1.75
C PHE A 59 6.43 2.97 -0.70
N ASP A 60 7.64 3.31 -1.15
CA ASP A 60 8.82 3.40 -0.29
C ASP A 60 8.97 4.82 0.26
N LEU A 61 9.03 4.93 1.59
CA LEU A 61 9.21 6.21 2.27
C LEU A 61 10.63 6.74 2.13
N ASP A 62 11.62 5.87 1.89
CA ASP A 62 13.02 6.26 1.75
C ASP A 62 13.26 7.07 0.46
N ASP A 63 12.34 6.99 -0.51
CA ASP A 63 12.36 7.80 -1.74
C ASP A 63 12.14 9.31 -1.45
N TYR A 64 11.69 9.68 -0.25
CA TYR A 64 11.33 11.06 0.13
C TYR A 64 12.25 11.63 1.21
N GLY A 65 13.44 12.06 0.81
CA GLY A 65 14.45 12.62 1.72
C GLY A 65 14.34 14.13 1.98
N SER A 66 13.58 14.89 1.19
CA SER A 66 13.52 16.35 1.37
C SER A 66 12.53 16.77 2.48
N PRO A 67 12.84 17.79 3.30
CA PRO A 67 11.98 18.21 4.41
C PRO A 67 10.56 18.61 4.01
N GLU A 68 10.39 19.19 2.82
CA GLU A 68 9.06 19.61 2.31
C GLU A 68 8.22 18.41 1.88
N GLN A 69 8.81 17.47 1.15
CA GLN A 69 8.12 16.23 0.75
C GLN A 69 7.74 15.40 1.98
N ASN A 70 8.64 15.34 2.97
CA ASN A 70 8.40 14.59 4.20
C ASN A 70 7.19 15.16 4.96
N ARG A 71 7.03 16.49 5.05
CA ARG A 71 5.84 17.11 5.67
C ARG A 71 4.53 16.80 4.95
N THR A 72 4.53 16.91 3.61
CA THR A 72 3.34 16.60 2.81
C THR A 72 2.96 15.12 2.93
N LEU A 73 3.97 14.25 2.90
CA LEU A 73 3.79 12.82 3.06
C LEU A 73 3.29 12.44 4.45
N SER A 74 3.87 12.98 5.53
CA SER A 74 3.38 12.73 6.89
C SER A 74 1.92 13.11 7.05
N ARG A 75 1.51 14.29 6.54
CA ARG A 75 0.10 14.71 6.58
C ARG A 75 -0.81 13.74 5.84
N LEU A 76 -0.40 13.31 4.64
CA LEU A 76 -1.16 12.35 3.86
C LEU A 76 -1.31 11.01 4.60
N LEU A 77 -0.22 10.49 5.18
CA LEU A 77 -0.25 9.24 5.94
C LEU A 77 -1.15 9.35 7.18
N ASP A 78 -1.09 10.48 7.90
CA ASP A 78 -1.95 10.76 9.05
C ASP A 78 -3.44 10.85 8.64
N ASP A 79 -3.76 11.55 7.54
CA ASP A 79 -5.13 11.70 7.04
C ASP A 79 -5.76 10.35 6.64
N ILE A 80 -4.95 9.40 6.18
CA ILE A 80 -5.40 8.06 5.80
C ILE A 80 -5.40 7.09 7.01
N GLY A 81 -4.83 7.51 8.15
CA GLY A 81 -4.80 6.72 9.39
C GLY A 81 -3.64 5.73 9.49
N ILE A 82 -2.51 5.99 8.83
CA ILE A 82 -1.29 5.17 8.97
C ILE A 82 -0.50 5.62 10.20
N GLU A 83 -0.68 4.89 11.31
CA GLU A 83 0.04 5.18 12.56
C GLU A 83 1.35 4.39 12.70
N LYS A 84 1.51 3.28 11.97
CA LYS A 84 2.62 2.33 12.11
C LYS A 84 3.05 1.76 10.76
N LEU A 85 4.33 1.42 10.66
CA LEU A 85 4.92 0.80 9.48
C LEU A 85 5.40 -0.63 9.78
N PRO A 86 5.39 -1.55 8.78
CA PRO A 86 4.73 -1.38 7.48
C PRO A 86 3.20 -1.29 7.62
N ALA A 87 2.56 -0.58 6.69
CA ALA A 87 1.11 -0.48 6.57
C ALA A 87 0.66 -0.93 5.20
N GLN A 88 -0.59 -1.39 5.10
CA GLN A 88 -1.20 -1.73 3.83
C GLN A 88 -2.47 -0.93 3.65
N ILE A 89 -2.56 -0.25 2.51
CA ILE A 89 -3.77 0.44 2.09
C ILE A 89 -4.51 -0.49 1.15
N LEU A 90 -5.71 -0.90 1.54
CA LEU A 90 -6.59 -1.71 0.70
C LEU A 90 -7.35 -0.78 -0.26
N LEU A 91 -7.34 -1.14 -1.54
CA LEU A 91 -7.98 -0.41 -2.62
C LEU A 91 -9.17 -1.23 -3.15
N PRO A 92 -10.40 -1.02 -2.70
CA PRO A 92 -11.57 -1.70 -3.25
C PRO A 92 -11.87 -1.23 -4.68
N SER A 93 -12.56 -2.08 -5.46
CA SER A 93 -12.87 -1.78 -6.88
C SER A 93 -14.05 -0.83 -7.08
N ARG A 94 -15.05 -0.84 -6.18
CA ARG A 94 -16.27 -0.02 -6.35
C ARG A 94 -16.79 0.53 -5.03
N GLY A 95 -17.11 1.84 -5.02
CA GLY A 95 -18.00 2.51 -4.06
C GLY A 95 -17.55 2.55 -2.59
N CYS A 96 -16.49 1.82 -2.25
CA CYS A 96 -15.89 1.80 -0.93
C CYS A 96 -14.64 2.68 -0.92
N ARG A 97 -14.44 3.38 0.20
CA ARG A 97 -13.20 4.15 0.41
C ARG A 97 -12.04 3.19 0.69
N PRO A 98 -10.79 3.58 0.35
CA PRO A 98 -9.62 2.88 0.80
C PRO A 98 -9.59 2.74 2.33
N SER A 99 -9.01 1.65 2.82
CA SER A 99 -8.88 1.39 4.26
C SER A 99 -7.47 0.93 4.60
N VAL A 100 -6.97 1.32 5.77
CA VAL A 100 -5.65 0.93 6.24
C VAL A 100 -5.73 -0.30 7.14
N ILE A 101 -4.77 -1.19 6.97
CA ILE A 101 -4.45 -2.24 7.92
C ILE A 101 -2.95 -2.19 8.26
N ASN A 102 -2.58 -2.70 9.43
CA ASN A 102 -1.19 -2.87 9.85
C ASN A 102 -0.90 -4.36 10.02
N ALA A 103 -0.85 -5.08 8.89
CA ALA A 103 -0.48 -6.48 8.87
C ALA A 103 1.05 -6.63 8.83
N VAL A 104 1.55 -7.57 9.64
CA VAL A 104 2.97 -7.94 9.73
C VAL A 104 3.26 -9.31 9.10
N SER A 105 2.28 -9.89 8.38
CA SER A 105 2.43 -11.18 7.71
C SER A 105 1.52 -11.29 6.49
N MET A 106 1.93 -12.07 5.49
CA MET A 106 1.11 -12.31 4.31
C MET A 106 -0.22 -13.01 4.64
N MET A 107 -0.27 -13.83 5.69
CA MET A 107 -1.53 -14.47 6.12
C MET A 107 -2.60 -13.43 6.51
N ALA A 108 -2.21 -12.39 7.24
CA ALA A 108 -3.14 -11.32 7.63
C ALA A 108 -3.56 -10.47 6.43
N ILE A 109 -2.61 -10.17 5.52
CA ILE A 109 -2.90 -9.48 4.26
C ILE A 109 -3.93 -10.26 3.44
N ARG A 110 -3.76 -11.57 3.28
CA ARG A 110 -4.68 -12.44 2.54
C ARG A 110 -6.10 -12.39 3.08
N LYS A 111 -6.25 -12.43 4.40
CA LYS A 111 -7.57 -12.34 5.05
C LYS A 111 -8.23 -11.01 4.72
N ALA A 112 -7.48 -9.92 4.76
CA ALA A 112 -7.99 -8.59 4.45
C ALA A 112 -8.35 -8.43 2.98
N LEU A 113 -7.53 -8.96 2.05
CA LEU A 113 -7.83 -8.97 0.62
C LEU A 113 -9.12 -9.73 0.31
N HIS A 114 -9.40 -10.84 1.02
CA HIS A 114 -10.65 -11.59 0.86
C HIS A 114 -11.90 -10.77 1.20
N LEU A 115 -11.78 -9.74 2.03
CA LEU A 115 -12.90 -8.86 2.39
C LEU A 115 -13.18 -7.78 1.35
N LEU A 116 -12.32 -7.63 0.33
CA LEU A 116 -12.52 -6.72 -0.80
C LEU A 116 -13.35 -7.35 -1.94
N TYR A 117 -13.73 -8.63 -1.78
CA TYR A 117 -14.60 -9.39 -2.68
C TYR A 117 -16.00 -9.57 -2.12
#